data_AF-B5MAE1-F1
#
_entry.id   AF-B5MAE1-F1
#
_cell.length_a   1.000
_cell.length_b   1.000
_cell.length_c   1.000
_cell.angle_alpha   90.00
_cell.angle_beta   90.00
_cell.angle_gamma   90.00
#
_symmetry.space_group_name_H-M   'P 1'
#
loop_
_entity.id
_entity.type
_entity.pdbx_description
1 polymer ?
#
loop_
_entity_poly.entity_id
_entity_poly.type
_entity_poly.pdbx_seq_one_letter_code
_entity_poly.pdbx_strand_id
1 'polypeptide(L)'
;MRIAVIGGRTLLSTRDGWIDVQNASAGRFPADPHGAYDAWSEFRSWTFTMGATESGDTVRPYPSGPVGSPVPRPCQVFAIGLNSA
;
A
#
# COMPACT_ATOMS: atom_id res chain seq x y z
N MET A 1 -0.70 -9.94 0.50
CA MET A 1 -0.40 -8.50 0.56
C MET A 1 -1.70 -7.72 0.55
N ARG A 2 -1.88 -6.73 1.43
CA ARG A 2 -2.97 -5.74 1.38
C ARG A 2 -2.36 -4.35 1.48
N ILE A 3 -2.94 -3.40 0.76
CA ILE A 3 -2.52 -1.99 0.74
C ILE A 3 -3.71 -1.14 1.18
N ALA A 4 -3.43 -0.09 1.94
CA ALA A 4 -4.41 0.93 2.30
C ALA A 4 -3.84 2.33 2.03
N VAL A 5 -4.72 3.30 1.86
CA VAL A 5 -4.33 4.71 1.75
C VAL A 5 -5.01 5.48 2.88
N ILE A 6 -4.24 6.05 3.79
CA ILE A 6 -4.75 6.83 4.93
C ILE A 6 -4.04 8.17 4.97
N GLY A 7 -4.80 9.26 4.99
CA GLY A 7 -4.22 10.62 4.94
C GLY A 7 -3.37 10.87 3.69
N GLY A 8 -3.69 10.19 2.58
CA GLY A 8 -2.93 10.25 1.33
C GLY A 8 -1.63 9.45 1.31
N ARG A 9 -1.35 8.63 2.33
CA ARG A 9 -0.13 7.83 2.46
C ARG A 9 -0.41 6.35 2.27
N THR A 10 0.48 5.67 1.57
CA THR A 10 0.40 4.23 1.29
C THR A 10 0.87 3.42 2.49
N LEU A 11 0.01 2.53 2.95
CA LEU A 11 0.28 1.59 4.02
C LEU A 11 0.28 0.15 3.51
N LEU A 12 1.16 -0.67 4.06
CA LEU A 12 1.26 -2.10 3.76
C LEU A 12 0.87 -2.92 4.98
N SER A 13 0.01 -3.92 4.80
CA SER A 13 -0.31 -4.86 5.88
C SER A 13 0.84 -5.84 6.10
N THR A 14 1.26 -6.02 7.35
CA THR A 14 2.16 -7.09 7.80
C THR A 14 1.38 -8.15 8.59
N ARG A 15 2.09 -9.11 9.19
CA ARG A 15 1.47 -10.09 10.10
C ARG A 15 0.91 -9.42 11.36
N ASP A 16 1.64 -8.44 11.90
CA ASP A 16 1.39 -7.87 13.23
C ASP A 16 0.73 -6.48 13.18
N GLY A 17 0.50 -5.94 11.98
CA GLY A 17 -0.16 -4.64 11.81
C GLY A 17 0.04 -4.03 10.44
N TRP A 18 0.35 -2.74 10.43
CA TRP A 18 0.52 -1.92 9.24
C TRP A 18 1.78 -1.08 9.35
N ILE A 19 2.42 -0.85 8.20
CA ILE A 19 3.62 -0.01 8.09
C ILE A 19 3.39 1.08 7.05
N ASP A 20 4.02 2.23 7.26
CA ASP A 20 4.10 3.28 6.25
C ASP A 20 5.15 2.91 5.20
N VAL A 21 4.72 2.80 3.94
CA VAL A 21 5.57 2.32 2.85
C VAL A 21 6.77 3.24 2.60
N GLN A 22 6.58 4.56 2.66
CA GLN A 22 7.66 5.50 2.42
C GLN A 22 8.72 5.39 3.51
N ASN A 23 8.29 5.32 4.77
CA ASN A 23 9.21 5.23 5.90
C ASN A 23 9.94 3.87 5.92
N ALA A 24 9.22 2.76 5.77
CA ALA A 24 9.80 1.42 5.80
C ALA A 24 10.74 1.15 4.61
N SER A 25 10.51 1.80 3.47
CA SER A 25 11.37 1.70 2.30
C SER A 25 12.50 2.74 2.26
N ALA A 26 12.67 3.53 3.32
CA ALA A 26 13.63 4.64 3.38
C ALA A 26 13.50 5.61 2.18
N GLY A 27 12.26 5.87 1.76
CA GLY A 27 11.94 6.78 0.65
C GLY A 27 12.06 6.18 -0.75
N ARG A 28 12.43 4.90 -0.89
CA ARG A 28 12.48 4.21 -2.20
C ARG A 28 11.12 4.25 -2.91
N PHE A 29 10.03 4.10 -2.17
CA PHE A 29 8.68 4.31 -2.67
C PHE A 29 8.08 5.58 -2.05
N PRO A 30 7.45 6.47 -2.84
CA PRO A 30 6.84 7.67 -2.31
C PRO A 30 5.59 7.33 -1.48
N ALA A 31 5.12 8.29 -0.67
CA ALA A 31 3.88 8.12 0.08
C ALA A 31 2.64 7.98 -0.82
N ASP A 32 2.63 8.64 -1.97
CA ASP A 32 1.55 8.52 -2.96
C ASP A 32 1.53 7.10 -3.57
N PRO A 33 0.36 6.44 -3.61
CA PRO A 33 0.25 5.04 -4.01
C PRO A 33 0.64 4.79 -5.47
N HIS A 34 0.58 5.79 -6.35
CA HIS A 34 0.94 5.59 -7.75
C HIS A 34 2.41 5.26 -7.93
N GLY A 35 3.31 5.76 -7.08
CA GLY A 35 4.72 5.40 -7.19
C GLY A 35 4.98 3.90 -6.95
N ALA A 36 4.16 3.24 -6.13
CA ALA A 36 4.22 1.78 -5.99
C ALA A 36 3.65 1.05 -7.22
N TYR A 37 2.63 1.61 -7.87
CA TYR A 37 2.01 1.03 -9.07
C TYR A 37 2.88 1.18 -10.31
N ASP A 38 3.57 2.32 -10.46
CA ASP A 38 4.50 2.57 -11.56
C ASP A 38 5.70 1.61 -11.52
N ALA A 39 6.15 1.23 -10.31
CA ALA A 39 7.26 0.31 -10.08
C ALA A 39 6.82 -1.04 -9.50
N TRP A 40 5.69 -1.59 -9.97
CA TRP A 40 5.01 -2.69 -9.30
C TRP A 40 5.85 -3.95 -9.05
N SER A 41 6.66 -4.37 -10.02
CA SER A 41 7.53 -5.55 -9.88
C SER A 41 8.56 -5.36 -8.76
N GLU A 42 9.16 -4.18 -8.69
CA GLU A 42 10.13 -3.80 -7.67
C GLU A 42 9.48 -3.69 -6.30
N PHE A 43 8.32 -3.04 -6.24
CA PHE A 43 7.51 -2.92 -5.04
C PHE A 43 7.16 -4.31 -4.48
N ARG A 44 6.65 -5.21 -5.31
CA ARG A 44 6.34 -6.59 -4.91
C ARG A 44 7.56 -7.33 -4.39
N SER A 45 8.70 -7.24 -5.08
CA SER A 45 9.94 -7.87 -4.61
C SER A 45 10.35 -7.36 -3.23
N TRP A 46 10.30 -6.04 -3.02
CA TRP A 46 10.59 -5.43 -1.73
C TRP A 46 9.63 -5.89 -0.63
N THR A 47 8.32 -5.92 -0.91
CA THR A 47 7.32 -6.39 0.08
C THR A 47 7.51 -7.85 0.46
N PHE A 48 7.99 -8.69 -0.47
CA PHE A 48 8.27 -10.10 -0.18
C PHE A 48 9.46 -10.25 0.77
N THR A 49 10.52 -9.47 0.56
CA THR A 49 11.67 -9.44 1.47
C THR A 49 11.28 -8.91 2.86
N MET A 50 10.48 -7.85 2.92
CA MET A 50 9.99 -7.24 4.18
C MET A 50 9.02 -8.14 4.95
N GLY A 51 8.08 -8.80 4.26
CA GLY A 51 7.08 -9.67 4.87
C GLY A 51 7.67 -10.89 5.60
N ALA A 52 8.95 -11.20 5.35
CA ALA A 52 9.70 -12.22 6.06
C ALA A 52 10.43 -11.70 7.31
N THR A 53 10.53 -10.37 7.52
CA THR A 53 11.48 -9.78 8.48
C THR A 53 10.92 -8.70 9.41
N GLU A 54 9.80 -8.03 9.09
CA GLU A 54 9.34 -6.93 9.93
C GLU A 54 8.47 -7.38 11.12
N SER A 55 9.13 -7.36 12.29
CA SER A 55 8.55 -7.22 13.62
C SER A 55 9.26 -6.04 14.30
N GLY A 56 8.55 -5.20 15.05
CA GLY A 56 9.18 -4.14 15.86
C GLY A 56 8.52 -2.75 15.76
N ASP A 57 9.29 -1.72 16.11
CA ASP A 57 8.82 -0.35 16.35
C ASP A 57 8.28 0.38 15.11
N THR A 58 8.38 -0.19 13.91
CA THR A 58 7.79 0.39 12.68
C THR A 58 6.34 -0.06 12.47
N VAL A 59 5.94 -1.18 13.07
CA VAL A 59 4.59 -1.73 12.94
C VAL A 59 3.64 -0.98 13.87
N ARG A 60 2.51 -0.56 13.32
CA ARG A 60 1.44 0.11 14.07
C ARG A 60 0.11 -0.61 13.82
N PRO A 61 -0.86 -0.50 14.73
CA PRO A 61 -2.24 -0.81 14.41
C PRO A 61 -2.71 -0.04 13.17
N TYR A 62 -3.81 -0.48 12.56
CA TYR A 62 -4.40 0.25 11.44
C TYR A 62 -4.59 1.72 11.82
N PRO A 63 -3.91 2.67 11.14
CA PRO A 63 -3.88 4.05 11.61
C PRO A 63 -5.26 4.71 11.59
N SER A 64 -5.52 5.57 12.56
CA SER A 64 -6.67 6.47 12.52
C SER A 64 -6.42 7.59 11.50
N GLY A 65 -7.42 7.91 10.68
CA GLY A 65 -7.33 8.96 9.69
C GLY A 65 -8.35 8.80 8.57
N PRO A 66 -8.45 9.78 7.66
CA PRO A 66 -9.34 9.68 6.51
C PRO A 66 -8.85 8.55 5.61
N VAL A 67 -9.68 7.51 5.48
CA VAL A 67 -9.45 6.40 4.55
C VAL A 67 -9.70 6.91 3.14
N GLY A 68 -8.68 6.79 2.29
CA GLY A 68 -8.73 7.19 0.89
C GLY A 68 -8.95 6.02 -0.05
N SER A 69 -9.23 6.34 -1.32
CA SER A 69 -9.19 5.34 -2.39
C SER A 69 -7.77 4.76 -2.49
N PRO A 70 -7.60 3.42 -2.59
CA PRO A 70 -6.30 2.82 -2.85
C PRO A 70 -5.71 3.29 -4.19
N VAL A 71 -6.56 3.64 -5.16
CA VAL A 71 -6.15 4.20 -6.45
C VAL A 71 -6.82 5.58 -6.61
N PRO A 72 -6.21 6.67 -6.14
CA PRO A 72 -6.87 7.98 -6.06
C PRO A 72 -7.00 8.70 -7.41
N ARG A 73 -6.16 8.36 -8.39
CA ARG A 73 -6.10 9.02 -9.71
C ARG A 73 -5.83 8.01 -10.83
N PRO A 74 -6.72 7.03 -11.06
CA PRO A 74 -6.50 6.00 -12.08
C PRO A 74 -6.38 6.63 -13.47
N CYS A 75 -5.45 6.15 -14.29
CA CYS A 75 -5.30 6.62 -15.67
C CYS A 75 -6.51 6.28 -16.56
N GLN A 76 -7.20 5.18 -16.24
CA GLN A 76 -8.41 4.74 -16.92
C GLN A 76 -9.31 3.98 -15.94
N VAL A 77 -10.62 4.14 -16.07
CA VAL A 77 -11.62 3.44 -15.25
C VAL A 77 -12.54 2.67 -16.20
N PHE A 78 -12.69 1.36 -15.95
CA PHE A 78 -13.63 0.51 -16.67
C PHE A 78 -14.77 0.12 -15.73
N ALA A 79 -16.02 0.34 -16.15
CA ALA A 79 -17.21 -0.05 -15.40
C ALA A 79 -17.98 -1.12 -16.19
N ILE A 80 -18.35 -2.21 -15.52
CA ILE A 80 -18.99 -3.38 -16.14
C ILE A 80 -20.34 -3.61 -15.46
N GLY A 81 -21.41 -3.65 -16.24
CA GLY A 81 -22.77 -3.97 -15.77
C GLY A 81 -23.16 -5.41 -16.10
N LEU A 82 -24.16 -5.95 -15.39
CA LEU A 82 -24.73 -7.28 -15.62
C LEU A 82 -23.68 -8.42 -15.59
N ASN A 83 -22.65 -8.30 -14.74
CA ASN A 83 -21.58 -9.30 -14.59
C ASN A 83 -21.93 -10.41 -13.57
N SER A 84 -23.17 -10.86 -13.59
CA SER A 84 -23.69 -11.95 -12.75
C SER A 84 -24.75 -12.72 -13.53
N ALA A 85 -24.76 -14.04 -13.38
CA ALA A 85 -25.75 -14.93 -13.97
C ALA A 85 -27.08 -14.91 -13.21
#